data_AF-A0A2A2RPB9-F1
#
_entry.id   AF-A0A2A2RPB9-F1
#
_cell.length_a   1.000
_cell.length_b   1.000
_cell.length_c   1.000
_cell.angle_alpha   90.00
_cell.angle_beta   90.00
_cell.angle_gamma   90.00
#
_symmetry.space_group_name_H-M   'P 1'
#
loop_
_entity.id
_entity.type
_entity.pdbx_description
1 polymer ?
#
loop_
_entity_poly.entity_id
_entity_poly.type
_entity_poly.pdbx_seq_one_letter_code
_entity_poly.pdbx_strand_id
1 'polypeptide(L)'
;MPEAQIKIALIQLHAGIKVADGAVISQTLGQLEELLATHRESLHPQLVHFLAGRSYAKALAYLGGGTALTAQPASPPGGCGGQ
;
A
#
# COMPACT_ATOMS: atom_id res chain seq x y z
N MET A 1 -6.84 -13.07 3.33
CA MET A 1 -6.30 -11.80 3.89
C MET A 1 -6.34 -10.75 2.79
N PRO A 2 -7.02 -9.60 2.98
CA PRO A 2 -7.16 -8.56 1.95
C PRO A 2 -5.79 -7.99 1.51
N GLU A 3 -4.82 -7.90 2.42
CA GLU A 3 -3.44 -7.48 2.12
C GLU A 3 -2.72 -8.40 1.11
N ALA A 4 -2.96 -9.71 1.17
CA ALA A 4 -2.38 -10.66 0.22
C ALA A 4 -2.95 -10.45 -1.19
N GLN A 5 -4.26 -10.17 -1.30
CA GLN A 5 -4.92 -9.87 -2.58
C GLN A 5 -4.39 -8.55 -3.16
N ILE A 6 -4.25 -7.52 -2.32
CA ILE A 6 -3.65 -6.23 -2.72
C ILE A 6 -2.21 -6.44 -3.19
N LYS A 7 -1.40 -7.25 -2.50
CA LYS A 7 -0.03 -7.56 -2.91
C LYS A 7 0.02 -8.21 -4.28
N ILE A 8 -0.83 -9.22 -4.53
CA ILE A 8 -0.92 -9.90 -5.83
C ILE A 8 -1.30 -8.89 -6.92
N ALA A 9 -2.33 -8.07 -6.69
CA ALA A 9 -2.77 -7.06 -7.64
C ALA A 9 -1.68 -6.02 -7.95
N LEU A 10 -0.90 -5.59 -6.95
CA LEU A 10 0.24 -4.68 -7.14
C LEU A 10 1.37 -5.32 -7.97
N ILE A 11 1.65 -6.61 -7.76
CA ILE A 11 2.64 -7.35 -8.55
C ILE A 11 2.16 -7.46 -10.01
N GLN A 12 0.89 -7.79 -10.23
CA GLN A 12 0.30 -7.88 -11.56
C GLN A 12 0.27 -6.52 -12.26
N LEU A 13 -0.04 -5.45 -11.54
CA LEU A 13 0.02 -4.07 -12.05
C LEU A 13 1.43 -3.73 -12.53
N HIS A 14 2.46 -4.02 -11.71
CA HIS A 14 3.85 -3.80 -12.09
C HIS A 14 4.27 -4.65 -13.31
N ALA A 15 3.81 -5.91 -13.38
CA ALA A 15 4.06 -6.78 -14.53
C ALA A 15 3.40 -6.23 -15.81
N GLY A 16 2.14 -5.79 -15.73
CA GLY A 16 1.40 -5.16 -16.82
C GLY A 16 2.07 -3.88 -17.32
N ILE A 17 2.52 -3.02 -16.40
CA ILE A 17 3.31 -1.82 -16.73
C ILE A 17 4.59 -2.20 -17.48
N LYS A 18 5.31 -3.23 -17.02
CA LYS A 18 6.57 -3.68 -17.64
C LYS A 18 6.40 -4.13 -19.10
N VAL A 19 5.26 -4.75 -19.42
CA VAL A 19 4.96 -5.21 -20.80
C VAL A 19 4.03 -4.25 -21.57
N ALA A 20 3.72 -3.07 -20.99
CA ALA A 20 2.78 -2.10 -21.53
C ALA A 20 1.38 -2.66 -21.86
N ASP A 21 0.90 -3.64 -21.09
CA ASP A 21 -0.43 -4.22 -21.27
C ASP A 21 -1.49 -3.35 -20.59
N GLY A 22 -2.12 -2.48 -21.38
CA GLY A 22 -3.15 -1.55 -20.89
C GLY A 22 -4.40 -2.24 -20.33
N ALA A 23 -4.73 -3.45 -20.79
CA ALA A 23 -5.89 -4.19 -20.29
C ALA A 23 -5.61 -4.72 -18.88
N VAL A 24 -4.44 -5.33 -18.67
CA VAL A 24 -4.00 -5.82 -17.36
C VAL A 24 -3.89 -4.66 -16.36
N ILE A 25 -3.31 -3.53 -16.78
CA ILE A 25 -3.17 -2.33 -15.93
C ILE A 25 -4.54 -1.84 -15.48
N SER A 26 -5.48 -1.67 -16.41
CA SER A 26 -6.83 -1.15 -16.09
C SER A 26 -7.61 -2.12 -15.18
N GLN A 27 -7.51 -3.43 -15.44
CA GLN A 27 -8.15 -4.46 -14.63
C GLN A 27 -7.60 -4.47 -13.20
N THR A 28 -6.27 -4.48 -13.04
CA THR A 28 -5.65 -4.51 -11.71
C THR A 28 -5.87 -3.23 -10.92
N LEU A 29 -5.94 -2.07 -11.59
CA LEU A 29 -6.34 -0.81 -10.94
C LEU A 29 -7.77 -0.88 -10.39
N GLY A 30 -8.72 -1.35 -11.20
CA GLY A 30 -10.11 -1.50 -10.74
C GLY A 30 -10.24 -2.47 -9.56
N GLN A 31 -9.51 -3.59 -9.61
CA GLN A 31 -9.45 -4.53 -8.48
C GLN A 31 -8.84 -3.91 -7.22
N LEU A 32 -7.79 -3.09 -7.35
CA LEU A 32 -7.18 -2.39 -6.22
C LEU A 32 -8.14 -1.39 -5.58
N GLU A 33 -8.90 -0.65 -6.39
CA GLU A 33 -9.89 0.31 -5.90
C GLU A 33 -11.06 -0.39 -5.19
N GLU A 34 -11.55 -1.51 -5.74
CA GLU A 34 -12.60 -2.33 -5.12
C GLU A 34 -12.13 -2.93 -3.78
N LEU A 35 -10.94 -3.53 -3.74
CA LEU A 35 -10.35 -4.09 -2.53
C LEU A 35 -10.13 -2.99 -1.47
N LEU A 36 -9.66 -1.82 -1.89
CA LEU A 36 -9.47 -0.68 -1.00
C LEU A 36 -10.80 -0.18 -0.44
N ALA A 37 -11.83 -0.02 -1.27
CA ALA A 37 -13.15 0.45 -0.83
C ALA A 37 -13.83 -0.55 0.12
N THR A 38 -13.74 -1.84 -0.20
CA THR A 38 -14.37 -2.92 0.57
C THR A 38 -13.70 -3.15 1.92
N HIS A 39 -12.36 -3.09 1.96
CA HIS A 39 -11.60 -3.47 3.14
C HIS A 39 -10.93 -2.28 3.85
N ARG A 40 -11.24 -1.04 3.47
CA ARG A 40 -10.56 0.17 3.97
C ARG A 40 -10.40 0.20 5.48
N GLU A 41 -11.45 -0.17 6.21
CA GLU A 41 -11.51 -0.13 7.68
C GLU A 41 -10.71 -1.25 8.34
N SER A 42 -10.47 -2.34 7.61
CA SER A 42 -9.68 -3.49 8.06
C SER A 42 -8.22 -3.44 7.59
N LEU A 43 -7.85 -2.49 6.73
CA LEU A 43 -6.49 -2.33 6.21
C LEU A 43 -5.67 -1.38 7.09
N HIS A 44 -4.36 -1.58 7.11
CA HIS A 44 -3.46 -0.68 7.83
C HIS A 44 -3.53 0.75 7.25
N PRO A 45 -3.66 1.81 8.07
CA PRO A 45 -3.85 3.18 7.59
C PRO A 45 -2.71 3.67 6.69
N GLN A 46 -1.48 3.18 6.92
CA GLN A 46 -0.33 3.48 6.06
C GLN A 46 -0.47 2.87 4.66
N LEU A 47 -1.00 1.65 4.56
CA LEU A 47 -1.25 1.00 3.28
C LEU A 47 -2.37 1.71 2.51
N VAL A 48 -3.46 2.07 3.21
CA VAL A 48 -4.55 2.89 2.65
C VAL A 48 -4.01 4.21 2.11
N HIS A 49 -3.13 4.87 2.84
CA HIS A 49 -2.51 6.12 2.41
C HIS A 49 -1.70 5.96 1.11
N PHE A 50 -0.88 4.90 1.00
CA PHE A 50 -0.13 4.63 -0.23
C PHE A 50 -1.03 4.32 -1.42
N LEU A 51 -2.08 3.54 -1.22
CA LEU A 51 -3.04 3.20 -2.28
C LEU A 51 -3.85 4.42 -2.73
N ALA A 52 -4.34 5.24 -1.79
CA ALA A 52 -5.05 6.48 -2.08
C ALA A 52 -4.17 7.51 -2.80
N GLY A 53 -2.87 7.58 -2.46
CA GLY A 53 -1.88 8.43 -3.11
C GLY A 53 -1.29 7.85 -4.40
N ARG A 54 -1.86 6.76 -4.96
CA ARG A 54 -1.37 6.03 -6.14
C ARG A 54 0.13 5.66 -6.06
N SER A 55 0.65 5.53 -4.85
CA SER A 55 2.03 5.16 -4.57
C SER A 55 2.19 3.64 -4.55
N TYR A 56 1.84 2.97 -5.66
CA TYR A 56 1.76 1.51 -5.76
C TYR A 56 3.08 0.80 -5.44
N ALA A 57 4.22 1.38 -5.85
CA ALA A 57 5.54 0.85 -5.52
C ALA A 57 5.82 0.85 -4.00
N LYS A 58 5.39 1.91 -3.29
CA LYS A 58 5.53 1.99 -1.82
C LYS A 58 4.59 1.01 -1.11
N ALA A 59 3.35 0.87 -1.60
CA ALA A 59 2.41 -0.12 -1.10
C ALA A 59 2.96 -1.54 -1.27
N LEU A 60 3.58 -1.85 -2.42
CA LEU A 60 4.18 -3.14 -2.68
C LEU A 60 5.41 -3.38 -1.78
N ALA A 61 6.26 -2.36 -1.57
CA ALA A 61 7.39 -2.45 -0.65
C ALA A 61 6.92 -2.69 0.80
N TYR A 62 5.86 -2.01 1.24
CA TYR A 62 5.24 -2.22 2.55
C TYR A 62 4.74 -3.67 2.73
N LEU A 63 4.07 -4.23 1.72
CA LEU A 63 3.54 -5.61 1.72
C LEU A 63 4.60 -6.69 1.41
N GLY A 64 5.72 -6.30 0.80
CA GLY A 64 6.85 -7.15 0.45
C GLY A 64 7.88 -7.28 1.56
N GLY A 65 8.06 -6.24 2.37
CA GLY A 65 9.06 -6.14 3.44
C GLY A 65 8.55 -6.51 4.83
N GLY A 66 7.72 -7.55 4.94
CA GLY A 66 6.97 -7.96 6.14
C GLY A 66 7.77 -8.32 7.41
N THR A 67 9.01 -7.86 7.62
CA THR A 67 9.71 -8.03 8.91
C THR A 67 10.82 -6.99 9.20
N ALA A 68 10.85 -5.83 8.53
CA ALA A 68 11.89 -4.81 8.82
C ALA A 68 11.40 -3.36 8.97
N LEU A 69 10.15 -3.05 8.58
CA LEU A 69 9.57 -1.71 8.78
C LEU A 69 8.58 -1.63 9.96
N THR A 70 8.45 -2.72 10.73
CA THR A 70 7.95 -2.65 12.11
C THR A 70 9.09 -2.18 13.03
N ALA A 71 9.59 -0.97 12.81
CA ALA A 71 10.41 -0.28 13.77
C ALA A 71 9.92 1.16 13.88
N GLN A 72 9.23 1.39 14.99
CA GLN A 72 8.97 2.66 15.63
C GLN A 72 7.72 3.42 15.14
N PRO A 73 6.67 3.51 15.98
CA PRO A 73 5.95 4.77 16.05
C PRO A 73 6.99 5.81 16.46
N ALA A 74 7.23 6.79 15.60
CA ALA A 74 7.86 8.03 16.02
C ALA A 74 6.87 8.74 16.96
N SER A 75 6.74 8.24 18.19
CA SER A 75 6.28 9.04 19.31
C SER A 75 7.28 10.19 19.42
N PRO A 76 6.88 11.45 19.23
CA PRO A 76 7.75 12.54 19.58
C PRO A 76 7.87 12.52 21.11
N PRO A 77 9.08 12.42 21.71
CA PRO A 77 9.20 12.83 23.10
C PRO A 77 8.91 14.34 23.13
N GLY A 78 7.73 14.68 23.63
CA GLY A 78 7.44 16.03 24.08
C GLY A 78 8.48 16.44 25.10
N GLY A 79 9.31 17.43 24.73
CA GLY A 79 10.13 18.21 25.64
C GLY A 79 9.58 19.63 25.65
N CYS A 80 8.68 19.91 26.59
CA CYS A 80 8.28 21.25 27.02
C CYS A 80 9.44 21.98 27.72
N GLY A 81 9.49 23.31 27.57
CA GLY A 81 10.20 24.26 28.44
C GLY A 81 11.69 24.37 28.13
N GLY A 82 12.25 25.51 27.71
CA GLY A 82 12.00 26.84 28.22
C GLY A 82 13.15 27.21 29.15
N GLN A 83 13.80 28.34 28.82
CA GLN A 83 14.79 29.14 29.57
C GLN A 83 16.25 28.89 29.19
#